data_AF-A0A3Q3IWS5-F1
#
_entry.id   AF-A0A3Q3IWS5-F1
#
_cell.length_a   1.000
_cell.length_b   1.000
_cell.length_c   1.000
_cell.angle_alpha   90.00
_cell.angle_beta   90.00
_cell.angle_gamma   90.00
#
_symmetry.space_group_name_H-M   'P 1'
#
loop_
_entity.id
_entity.type
_entity.pdbx_description
1 polymer ?
#
loop_
_entity_poly.entity_id
_entity_poly.type
_entity_poly.pdbx_seq_one_letter_code
_entity_poly.pdbx_strand_id
1 'polypeptide(L)'
;LLQFLTILSILTTYFLFALYPFRMLTAAPQTKTYFAHWGDLSPNSAKVKAHGGVIMNAVGKAVKGIDHLTSTLSSLSDLHAHQLRVDPANFKILAHNIELVLAMHFPGEFTPQVQVAVDKFLDNVALALSEKYR
;
A
#
# COMPACT_ATOMS: atom_id res chain seq x y z
N LEU A 1 14.40 2.26 12.72
CA LEU A 1 14.16 0.88 12.26
C LEU A 1 13.23 0.10 13.20
N LEU A 2 13.53 -0.02 14.50
CA LEU A 2 12.65 -0.74 15.44
C LEU A 2 11.21 -0.19 15.49
N GLN A 3 11.03 1.12 15.69
CA GLN A 3 9.69 1.74 15.72
C GLN A 3 8.91 1.56 14.41
N PHE A 4 9.60 1.59 13.26
CA PHE A 4 9.00 1.32 11.96
C PHE A 4 8.50 -0.13 11.86
N LEU A 5 9.29 -1.11 12.31
CA LEU A 5 8.90 -2.51 12.35
C LEU A 5 7.75 -2.77 13.34
N THR A 6 7.73 -2.08 14.47
CA THR A 6 6.65 -2.16 15.46
C THR A 6 5.33 -1.61 14.89
N ILE A 7 5.36 -0.44 14.25
CA ILE A 7 4.17 0.14 13.61
C ILE A 7 3.66 -0.78 12.49
N LEU A 8 4.56 -1.35 11.67
CA LEU A 8 4.14 -2.26 10.62
C LEU A 8 3.59 -3.60 11.14
N SER A 9 4.18 -4.11 12.22
CA SER A 9 3.65 -5.27 12.96
C SER A 9 2.22 -5.00 13.45
N ILE A 10 1.99 -3.84 14.06
CA ILE A 10 0.67 -3.39 14.50
C ILE A 10 -0.29 -3.31 13.30
N LEU A 11 0.12 -2.76 12.16
CA LEU A 11 -0.71 -2.75 10.94
C LEU A 11 -1.10 -4.14 10.44
N THR A 12 -0.22 -5.14 10.58
CA THR A 12 -0.55 -6.53 10.23
C THR A 12 -1.47 -7.22 11.24
N THR A 13 -1.61 -6.67 12.45
CA THR A 13 -2.38 -7.27 13.56
C THR A 13 -3.75 -6.61 13.78
N TYR A 14 -3.95 -5.34 13.41
CA TYR A 14 -5.19 -4.61 13.67
C TYR A 14 -6.08 -4.38 12.42
N PHE A 15 -7.39 -4.23 12.67
CA PHE A 15 -8.52 -4.06 11.74
C PHE A 15 -8.44 -2.90 10.72
N LEU A 16 -7.30 -2.19 10.65
CA LEU A 16 -7.10 -1.01 9.78
C LEU A 16 -7.12 -1.34 8.28
N PHE A 17 -7.03 -2.62 7.91
CA PHE A 17 -7.10 -3.15 6.53
C PHE A 17 -8.25 -2.58 5.68
N ALA A 18 -9.37 -2.20 6.30
CA ALA A 18 -10.57 -1.70 5.60
C ALA A 18 -10.46 -0.24 5.11
N LEU A 19 -9.60 0.59 5.72
CA LEU A 19 -9.65 2.04 5.50
C LEU A 19 -8.77 2.52 4.34
N TYR A 20 -7.67 1.81 4.01
CA TYR A 20 -6.72 2.26 2.99
C TYR A 20 -7.30 2.31 1.57
N PRO A 21 -7.93 1.23 1.06
CA PRO A 21 -8.36 1.20 -0.34
C PRO A 21 -9.54 2.16 -0.57
N PHE A 22 -10.46 2.28 0.40
CA PHE A 22 -11.59 3.19 0.27
C PHE A 22 -11.17 4.67 0.20
N ARG A 23 -10.19 5.09 1.00
CA ARG A 23 -9.69 6.47 0.97
C ARG A 23 -9.07 6.81 -0.38
N MET A 24 -8.25 5.92 -0.93
CA MET A 24 -7.70 6.07 -2.28
C MET A 24 -8.81 6.17 -3.33
N LEU A 25 -9.79 5.27 -3.28
CA LEU A 25 -10.91 5.29 -4.24
C LEU A 25 -11.74 6.58 -4.15
N THR A 26 -11.83 7.20 -2.98
CA THR A 26 -12.58 8.46 -2.79
C THR A 26 -11.76 9.69 -3.15
N ALA A 27 -10.51 9.77 -2.70
CA ALA A 27 -9.63 10.93 -2.87
C ALA A 27 -8.97 10.99 -4.25
N ALA A 28 -8.83 9.84 -4.92
CA ALA A 28 -8.28 9.73 -6.27
C ALA A 28 -9.24 8.93 -7.17
N PRO A 29 -10.36 9.53 -7.63
CA PRO A 29 -11.39 8.84 -8.39
C PRO A 29 -10.90 8.13 -9.66
N GLN A 30 -9.81 8.60 -10.27
CA GLN A 30 -9.17 7.96 -11.42
C GLN A 30 -8.75 6.52 -11.13
N THR A 31 -8.46 6.19 -9.87
CA THR A 31 -8.06 4.84 -9.45
C THR A 31 -9.22 3.84 -9.47
N LYS A 32 -10.48 4.32 -9.48
CA LYS A 32 -11.67 3.45 -9.51
C LYS A 32 -11.75 2.58 -10.76
N THR A 33 -11.15 3.02 -11.88
CA THR A 33 -11.20 2.28 -13.15
C THR A 33 -10.64 0.86 -13.03
N TYR A 34 -9.60 0.66 -12.20
CA TYR A 34 -9.00 -0.66 -11.98
C TYR A 34 -9.92 -1.62 -11.22
N PHE A 35 -10.94 -1.10 -10.54
CA PHE A 35 -11.86 -1.85 -9.69
C PHE A 35 -13.31 -1.80 -10.17
N ALA A 36 -13.57 -1.29 -11.38
CA ALA A 36 -14.93 -1.12 -11.91
C ALA A 36 -15.76 -2.42 -11.92
N HIS A 37 -15.09 -3.57 -12.06
CA HIS A 37 -15.70 -4.90 -12.04
C HIS A 37 -16.22 -5.35 -10.66
N TRP A 38 -15.97 -4.60 -9.59
CA TRP A 38 -16.44 -4.95 -8.25
C TRP A 38 -17.89 -4.55 -7.97
N GLY A 39 -18.42 -3.56 -8.68
CA GLY A 39 -19.74 -2.98 -8.45
C GLY A 39 -19.76 -2.05 -7.22
N ASP A 40 -19.60 -2.62 -6.02
CA ASP A 40 -19.57 -1.85 -4.77
C ASP A 40 -18.12 -1.47 -4.37
N LEU A 41 -17.85 -0.17 -4.39
CA LEU A 41 -16.58 0.45 -3.97
C LEU A 41 -16.73 1.28 -2.68
N SER A 42 -17.82 1.11 -1.95
CA SER A 42 -18.06 1.79 -0.66
C SER A 42 -17.10 1.29 0.43
N PRO A 43 -16.95 2.02 1.56
CA PRO A 43 -16.04 1.59 2.63
C PRO A 43 -16.43 0.26 3.28
N ASN A 44 -17.69 -0.15 3.14
CA ASN A 44 -18.20 -1.39 3.70
C ASN A 44 -18.18 -2.57 2.73
N SER A 45 -17.79 -2.34 1.48
CA SER A 45 -17.65 -3.39 0.47
C SER A 45 -16.72 -4.52 0.93
N ALA A 46 -17.23 -5.75 0.91
CA ALA A 46 -16.44 -6.93 1.26
C ALA A 46 -15.21 -7.10 0.36
N LYS A 47 -15.34 -6.77 -0.94
CA LYS A 47 -14.22 -6.85 -1.91
C LYS A 47 -13.13 -5.83 -1.60
N VAL A 48 -13.53 -4.59 -1.29
CA VAL A 48 -12.61 -3.50 -0.90
C VAL A 48 -11.84 -3.90 0.37
N LYS A 49 -12.53 -4.40 1.40
CA LYS A 49 -11.91 -4.85 2.65
C LYS A 49 -10.95 -6.03 2.43
N ALA A 50 -11.38 -7.04 1.68
CA ALA A 50 -10.55 -8.20 1.38
C ALA A 50 -9.27 -7.81 0.62
N HIS A 51 -9.39 -6.91 -0.37
CA HIS A 51 -8.24 -6.47 -1.14
C HIS A 51 -7.29 -5.58 -0.31
N GLY A 52 -7.80 -4.78 0.63
CA GLY A 52 -6.96 -4.08 1.60
C GLY A 52 -6.06 -5.04 2.40
N GLY A 53 -6.59 -6.21 2.78
CA GLY A 53 -5.79 -7.29 3.37
C GLY A 53 -4.69 -7.80 2.45
N VAL A 54 -5.00 -8.01 1.16
CA VAL A 54 -4.00 -8.44 0.15
C VAL A 54 -2.86 -7.42 0.01
N ILE A 55 -3.19 -6.12 -0.08
CA ILE A 55 -2.20 -5.05 -0.19
C ILE A 55 -1.29 -5.04 1.03
N MET A 56 -1.85 -5.07 2.24
CA MET A 56 -1.06 -4.99 3.46
C MET A 56 -0.21 -6.25 3.71
N ASN A 57 -0.67 -7.42 3.27
CA ASN A 57 0.16 -8.63 3.27
C ASN A 57 1.38 -8.47 2.34
N ALA A 58 1.20 -7.85 1.16
CA ALA A 58 2.30 -7.55 0.25
C ALA A 58 3.29 -6.52 0.86
N VAL A 59 2.78 -5.49 1.54
CA VAL A 59 3.61 -4.53 2.29
C VAL A 59 4.39 -5.23 3.42
N GLY A 60 3.76 -6.15 4.15
CA GLY A 60 4.43 -6.97 5.16
C GLY A 60 5.52 -7.85 4.58
N LYS A 61 5.30 -8.42 3.38
CA LYS A 61 6.33 -9.15 2.63
C LYS A 61 7.49 -8.24 2.23
N ALA A 62 7.19 -7.03 1.75
CA ALA A 62 8.20 -6.03 1.37
C ALA A 62 9.08 -5.64 2.56
N VAL A 63 8.52 -5.47 3.76
CA VAL A 63 9.34 -5.20 4.96
C VAL A 63 10.24 -6.36 5.33
N LYS A 64 9.78 -7.62 5.21
CA LYS A 64 10.63 -8.80 5.44
C LYS A 64 11.77 -8.92 4.44
N GLY A 65 11.57 -8.42 3.21
CA GLY A 65 12.56 -8.42 2.13
C GLY A 65 13.13 -7.03 1.83
N ILE A 66 13.25 -6.15 2.85
CA ILE A 66 13.57 -4.72 2.64
C ILE A 66 14.92 -4.48 1.95
N ASP A 67 15.90 -5.37 2.15
CA ASP A 67 17.20 -5.29 1.49
C ASP A 67 17.16 -5.77 0.03
N HIS A 68 16.07 -6.42 -0.37
CA HIS A 68 15.91 -7.11 -1.64
C HIS A 68 14.52 -6.86 -2.26
N LEU A 69 14.04 -5.61 -2.25
CA LEU A 69 12.68 -5.27 -2.66
C LEU A 69 12.36 -5.67 -4.10
N THR A 70 13.25 -5.43 -5.06
CA THR A 70 13.04 -5.75 -6.47
C THR A 70 12.78 -7.24 -6.70
N SER A 71 13.60 -8.12 -6.09
CA SER A 71 13.38 -9.57 -6.20
C SER A 71 12.17 -10.02 -5.38
N THR A 72 11.96 -9.45 -4.19
CA THR A 72 10.81 -9.76 -3.31
C THR A 72 9.46 -9.47 -3.96
N LEU A 73 9.38 -8.38 -4.74
CA LEU A 73 8.17 -7.86 -5.38
C LEU A 73 8.09 -8.16 -6.88
N SER A 74 9.06 -8.88 -7.45
CA SER A 74 9.16 -9.14 -8.90
C SER A 74 7.86 -9.67 -9.52
N SER A 75 7.22 -10.68 -8.92
CA SER A 75 5.94 -11.22 -9.42
C SER A 75 4.77 -10.24 -9.30
N LEU A 76 4.79 -9.34 -8.31
CA LEU A 76 3.78 -8.28 -8.22
C LEU A 76 4.04 -7.19 -9.27
N SER A 77 5.30 -6.88 -9.57
CA SER A 77 5.65 -6.00 -10.69
C SER A 77 5.12 -6.55 -12.02
N ASP A 78 5.33 -7.84 -12.32
CA ASP A 78 4.76 -8.50 -13.52
C ASP A 78 3.23 -8.34 -13.59
N LEU A 79 2.56 -8.64 -12.48
CA LEU A 79 1.11 -8.59 -12.37
C LEU A 79 0.60 -7.18 -12.69
N HIS A 80 1.17 -6.15 -12.05
CA HIS A 80 0.72 -4.78 -12.22
C HIS A 80 1.09 -4.20 -13.59
N ALA A 81 2.26 -4.54 -14.12
CA ALA A 81 2.75 -4.05 -15.41
C ALA A 81 1.98 -4.68 -16.59
N HIS A 82 1.86 -6.01 -16.62
CA HIS A 82 1.45 -6.71 -17.84
C HIS A 82 0.00 -7.17 -17.81
N GLN A 83 -0.50 -7.64 -16.66
CA GLN A 83 -1.85 -8.18 -16.55
C GLN A 83 -2.87 -7.10 -16.19
N LEU A 84 -2.59 -6.34 -15.12
CA LEU A 84 -3.49 -5.30 -14.62
C LEU A 84 -3.27 -3.95 -15.33
N ARG A 85 -2.07 -3.74 -15.91
CA ARG A 85 -1.66 -2.52 -16.62
C ARG A 85 -1.95 -1.24 -15.80
N VAL A 86 -1.62 -1.29 -14.51
CA VAL A 86 -1.81 -0.17 -13.60
C VAL A 86 -0.79 0.91 -13.93
N ASP A 87 -1.18 2.15 -14.17
CA ASP A 87 -0.21 3.25 -14.33
C ASP A 87 0.63 3.39 -13.04
N PRO A 88 1.99 3.32 -13.12
CA PRO A 88 2.89 3.42 -11.97
C PRO A 88 2.67 4.65 -11.08
N ALA A 89 2.14 5.76 -11.63
CA ALA A 89 1.81 6.95 -10.85
C ALA A 89 0.82 6.66 -9.70
N ASN A 90 -0.01 5.62 -9.84
CA ASN A 90 -0.97 5.24 -8.81
C ASN A 90 -0.33 4.60 -7.56
N PHE A 91 0.90 4.08 -7.65
CA PHE A 91 1.59 3.53 -6.47
C PHE A 91 1.91 4.61 -5.44
N LYS A 92 2.30 5.81 -5.88
CA LYS A 92 2.54 6.95 -4.99
C LYS A 92 1.26 7.46 -4.32
N ILE A 93 0.12 7.38 -5.03
CA ILE A 93 -1.18 7.72 -4.47
C ILE A 93 -1.54 6.75 -3.34
N LEU A 94 -1.32 5.44 -3.55
CA LEU A 94 -1.53 4.44 -2.51
C LEU A 94 -0.60 4.66 -1.31
N ALA A 95 0.68 4.92 -1.55
CA ALA A 95 1.68 5.20 -0.52
C ALA A 95 1.24 6.36 0.39
N HIS A 96 0.86 7.50 -0.19
CA HIS A 96 0.36 8.65 0.55
C HIS A 96 -0.88 8.32 1.41
N ASN A 97 -1.81 7.52 0.89
CA ASN A 97 -2.98 7.10 1.67
C ASN A 97 -2.61 6.18 2.84
N ILE A 98 -1.57 5.36 2.71
CA ILE A 98 -1.05 4.54 3.82
C ILE A 98 -0.47 5.43 4.92
N GLU A 99 0.37 6.41 4.57
CA GLU A 99 0.94 7.37 5.52
C GLU A 99 -0.12 8.16 6.27
N LEU A 100 -1.15 8.63 5.57
CA LEU A 100 -2.21 9.40 6.21
C LEU A 100 -2.98 8.54 7.23
N VAL A 101 -3.26 7.27 6.90
CA VAL A 101 -3.91 6.35 7.84
C VAL A 101 -3.00 6.06 9.03
N LEU A 102 -1.69 5.93 8.82
CA LEU A 102 -0.70 5.80 9.88
C LEU A 102 -0.72 7.01 10.82
N ALA A 103 -0.66 8.22 10.28
CA ALA A 103 -0.70 9.46 11.05
C ALA A 103 -2.00 9.61 11.85
N MET A 104 -3.14 9.20 11.27
CA MET A 104 -4.46 9.28 11.93
C MET A 104 -4.62 8.32 13.12
N HIS A 105 -4.03 7.12 13.04
CA HIS A 105 -4.26 6.06 14.05
C HIS A 105 -3.11 5.91 15.04
N PHE A 106 -1.91 6.38 14.69
CA PHE A 106 -0.73 6.35 15.54
C PHE A 106 -0.10 7.74 15.66
N PRO A 107 -0.85 8.79 16.03
CA PRO A 107 -0.33 10.15 16.03
C PRO A 107 0.83 10.37 17.03
N GLY A 108 0.93 9.54 18.07
CA GLY A 108 2.05 9.59 19.03
C GLY A 108 3.30 8.89 18.53
N GLU A 109 3.15 7.79 17.78
CA GLU A 109 4.24 6.96 17.28
C GLU A 109 4.72 7.38 15.90
N PHE A 110 3.86 7.98 15.08
CA PHE A 110 4.16 8.49 13.73
C PHE A 110 4.88 9.85 13.80
N THR A 111 6.00 9.85 14.51
CA THR A 111 6.92 11.00 14.63
C THR A 111 7.50 11.38 13.26
N PRO A 112 8.04 12.60 13.07
CA PRO A 112 8.66 13.00 11.81
C PRO A 112 9.76 12.04 11.33
N GLN A 113 10.54 11.45 12.25
CA GLN A 113 11.58 10.48 11.92
C GLN A 113 10.99 9.17 11.39
N VAL A 114 9.87 8.72 11.97
CA VAL A 114 9.14 7.54 11.49
C VAL A 114 8.50 7.84 10.14
N GLN A 115 7.89 9.01 9.96
CA GLN A 115 7.29 9.42 8.69
C GLN A 115 8.33 9.37 7.56
N VAL A 116 9.50 9.97 7.75
CA VAL A 116 10.59 9.93 6.75
C VAL A 116 11.02 8.49 6.44
N ALA A 117 11.05 7.60 7.44
CA ALA A 117 11.40 6.21 7.21
C ALA A 117 10.31 5.45 6.41
N VAL A 118 9.05 5.70 6.71
CA VAL A 118 7.89 5.11 6.00
C VAL A 118 7.83 5.60 4.57
N ASP A 119 7.96 6.91 4.34
CA ASP A 119 7.95 7.53 3.02
C ASP A 119 9.04 6.94 2.13
N LYS A 120 10.30 6.92 2.60
CA LYS A 120 11.41 6.29 1.87
C LYS A 120 11.19 4.82 1.59
N PHE A 121 10.58 4.09 2.53
CA PHE A 121 10.26 2.68 2.31
C PHE A 121 9.20 2.49 1.22
N LEU A 122 8.10 3.25 1.28
CA LEU A 122 7.01 3.16 0.32
C LEU A 122 7.43 3.63 -1.08
N ASP A 123 8.31 4.63 -1.18
CA ASP A 123 8.92 5.05 -2.44
C ASP A 123 9.76 3.93 -3.07
N ASN A 124 10.56 3.23 -2.28
CA ASN A 124 11.34 2.08 -2.77
C ASN A 124 10.44 0.90 -3.16
N VAL A 125 9.31 0.69 -2.45
CA VAL A 125 8.29 -0.29 -2.86
C VAL A 125 7.66 0.09 -4.19
N ALA A 126 7.30 1.36 -4.39
CA ALA A 126 6.74 1.85 -5.65
C ALA A 126 7.74 1.70 -6.81
N LEU A 127 9.03 1.99 -6.56
CA LEU A 127 10.09 1.77 -7.54
C LEU A 127 10.22 0.29 -7.91
N ALA A 128 10.27 -0.60 -6.92
CA ALA A 128 10.36 -2.04 -7.15
C ALA A 128 9.14 -2.62 -7.89
N LEU A 129 7.93 -2.12 -7.61
CA LEU A 129 6.73 -2.49 -8.36
C LEU A 129 6.76 -1.98 -9.82
N SER A 130 7.48 -0.90 -10.07
CA SER A 130 7.62 -0.30 -11.40
C SER A 130 8.70 -0.94 -12.27
N GLU A 131 9.48 -1.89 -11.73
CA GLU A 131 10.67 -2.43 -12.41
C GLU A 131 10.37 -3.05 -13.78
N LYS A 132 9.26 -3.78 -13.91
CA LYS A 132 8.92 -4.54 -15.13
C LYS A 132 8.04 -3.80 -16.13
N TYR A 133 7.90 -2.49 -15.97
CA TYR A 133 7.11 -1.66 -16.90
C TYR A 133 7.85 -1.35 -18.20
N ARG A 134 9.15 -1.63 -18.27
CA ARG A 134 10.04 -1.35 -19.39
C ARG A 134 11.06 -2.46 -19.60
#